data_AF-B9EM18-F1
#
_entry.id   AF-B9EM18-F1
#
_cell.length_a   1.000
_cell.length_b   1.000
_cell.length_c   1.000
_cell.angle_alpha   90.00
_cell.angle_beta   90.00
_cell.angle_gamma   90.00
#
_symmetry.space_group_name_H-M   'P 1'
#
loop_
_entity.id
_entity.type
_entity.pdbx_description
1 polymer ?
#
loop_
_entity_poly.entity_id
_entity_poly.type
_entity_poly.pdbx_seq_one_letter_code
_entity_poly.pdbx_strand_id
1 'polypeptide(L)' 'MPAYHSGLMDGDTKMVGNMAMLPLKTQFKGPAAKETKDSDIIEEAIYYFKANVFFKNYEIKNEAV' A
#
# COMPACT_ATOMS: atom_id res chain seq x y z
N MET A 1 19.96 -7.17 -0.99
CA MET A 1 18.87 -6.34 -1.56
C MET A 1 17.98 -5.91 -0.41
N PRO A 2 17.53 -4.65 -0.31
CA PRO A 2 16.58 -4.23 0.71
C PRO A 2 15.15 -4.74 0.41
N ALA A 3 14.26 -4.71 1.39
CA ALA A 3 12.84 -4.99 1.19
C ALA A 3 12.19 -3.95 0.26
N TYR A 4 11.12 -4.34 -0.41
CA TYR A 4 10.33 -3.47 -1.30
C TYR A 4 9.34 -2.64 -0.46
N HIS A 5 9.24 -1.35 -0.77
CA HIS A 5 8.37 -0.37 -0.12
C HIS A 5 7.26 0.11 -1.06
N SER A 6 6.14 0.56 -0.50
CA SER A 6 5.06 1.10 -1.33
C SER A 6 5.45 2.39 -2.06
N GLY A 7 5.10 2.45 -3.35
CA GLY A 7 5.26 3.63 -4.19
C GLY A 7 4.00 4.49 -4.36
N LEU A 8 2.92 4.15 -3.65
CA LEU A 8 1.57 4.71 -3.87
C LEU A 8 1.24 5.91 -2.98
N MET A 9 2.20 6.40 -2.20
CA MET A 9 2.01 7.54 -1.33
C MET A 9 2.04 8.86 -2.11
N ASP A 10 0.90 9.54 -2.19
CA ASP A 10 0.77 10.89 -2.75
C ASP A 10 0.62 11.93 -1.61
N GLY A 11 0.96 13.20 -1.88
CA GLY A 11 0.93 14.28 -0.87
C GLY A 11 -0.46 14.55 -0.25
N ASP A 12 -1.53 14.21 -0.97
CA ASP A 12 -2.92 14.37 -0.54
C ASP A 12 -3.52 13.09 0.08
N THR A 13 -2.70 12.08 0.34
CA THR A 13 -3.16 10.80 0.89
C THR A 13 -3.74 11.00 2.28
N LYS A 14 -5.01 10.61 2.44
CA LYS A 14 -5.67 10.66 3.75
C LYS A 14 -5.07 9.62 4.68
N MET A 15 -5.09 9.91 5.97
CA MET A 15 -4.49 9.08 7.01
C MET A 15 -5.56 8.62 8.00
N VAL A 16 -5.43 7.39 8.50
CA VAL A 16 -6.21 6.87 9.63
C VAL A 16 -5.22 6.36 10.67
N GLY A 17 -5.05 7.11 11.76
CA GLY A 17 -3.97 6.85 12.71
C GLY A 17 -2.61 6.95 12.00
N ASN A 18 -1.82 5.88 12.06
CA ASN A 18 -0.47 5.80 11.47
C ASN A 18 -0.43 5.05 10.13
N MET A 19 -1.58 4.89 9.45
CA MET A 19 -1.68 4.20 8.16
C MET A 19 -2.29 5.11 7.10
N ALA A 20 -1.78 4.99 5.87
CA ALA A 20 -2.35 5.64 4.69
C ALA A 20 -3.67 4.99 4.27
N MET A 21 -4.71 5.81 4.08
CA MET A 21 -5.98 5.41 3.50
C MET A 21 -5.90 5.51 1.98
N LEU A 22 -5.31 4.50 1.37
CA LEU A 22 -5.13 4.42 -0.08
C LEU A 22 -6.44 4.04 -0.80
N PRO A 23 -6.70 4.56 -2.01
CA PRO A 23 -7.83 4.12 -2.83
C PRO A 23 -7.71 2.64 -3.20
N LEU A 24 -8.85 1.96 -3.33
CA LEU A 24 -8.93 0.53 -3.65
C LEU A 24 -9.82 0.27 -4.86
N LYS A 25 -9.44 -0.72 -5.65
CA LYS A 25 -10.23 -1.24 -6.78
C LYS A 25 -11.15 -2.36 -6.29
N THR A 26 -12.24 -1.98 -5.63
CA THR A 26 -13.16 -2.95 -5.01
C THR A 26 -14.63 -2.65 -5.34
N GLN A 27 -15.45 -3.70 -5.35
CA GLN A 27 -16.92 -3.60 -5.42
C GLN A 27 -17.57 -3.67 -4.03
N PHE A 28 -16.79 -4.00 -3.00
CA PHE A 28 -17.28 -4.10 -1.63
C PHE A 28 -17.42 -2.72 -1.01
N LYS A 29 -18.42 -2.56 -0.13
CA LYS A 29 -18.62 -1.32 0.61
C LYS A 29 -17.48 -1.12 1.60
N GLY A 30 -16.91 0.08 1.63
CA GLY A 30 -15.84 0.44 2.56
C GLY A 30 -15.58 1.95 2.56
N PRO A 31 -14.77 2.43 3.51
CA PRO A 31 -14.42 3.86 3.62
C PRO A 31 -13.35 4.31 2.63
N ALA A 32 -12.67 3.38 1.96
CA ALA A 32 -11.63 3.67 0.97
C ALA A 32 -12.23 4.36 -0.27
N ALA A 33 -11.49 5.32 -0.82
CA ALA A 33 -11.84 5.92 -2.10
C ALA A 33 -11.75 4.89 -3.23
N LYS A 34 -12.48 5.14 -4.32
CA LYS A 34 -12.44 4.27 -5.50
C LYS A 34 -11.18 4.55 -6.31
N GLU A 35 -10.35 3.53 -6.52
CA GLU A 35 -9.19 3.64 -7.40
C GLU A 35 -9.63 3.70 -8.87
N THR A 36 -9.00 4.60 -9.63
CA THR A 36 -9.21 4.78 -11.07
C THR A 36 -8.04 4.24 -11.90
N LYS A 37 -6.88 4.03 -11.28
CA LYS A 37 -5.70 3.43 -11.89
C LYS A 37 -5.87 1.91 -12.00
N ASP A 38 -4.99 1.29 -12.78
CA ASP A 38 -5.03 -0.17 -12.99
C ASP A 38 -4.49 -0.97 -11.81
N SER A 39 -3.68 -0.37 -10.94
CA SER A 39 -3.06 -0.97 -9.76
C SER A 39 -3.43 -0.21 -8.49
N ASP A 40 -3.67 -0.94 -7.41
CA ASP A 40 -3.84 -0.41 -6.07
C ASP A 40 -2.83 -1.05 -5.10
N ILE A 41 -2.94 -0.72 -3.81
CA ILE A 41 -2.04 -1.24 -2.76
C ILE A 41 -2.16 -2.76 -2.56
N ILE A 42 -3.30 -3.37 -2.90
CA ILE A 42 -3.50 -4.81 -2.76
C ILE A 42 -2.70 -5.54 -3.83
N GLU A 43 -2.75 -5.07 -5.08
CA GLU A 43 -1.96 -5.62 -6.18
C GLU A 43 -0.45 -5.47 -5.91
N GLU A 44 -0.02 -4.30 -5.42
CA GLU A 44 1.38 -4.06 -5.05
C GLU A 44 1.84 -4.99 -3.91
N ALA A 45 1.01 -5.19 -2.88
CA ALA A 45 1.31 -6.09 -1.78
C ALA A 45 1.45 -7.54 -2.24
N ILE A 46 0.55 -8.02 -3.11
CA ILE A 46 0.63 -9.39 -3.67
C ILE A 46 1.88 -9.54 -4.54
N TYR A 47 2.18 -8.53 -5.36
CA TYR A 47 3.34 -8.51 -6.24
C TYR A 47 4.66 -8.61 -5.44
N TYR A 48 4.79 -7.83 -4.35
CA TYR A 48 5.99 -7.85 -3.53
C TYR A 48 6.04 -8.97 -2.50
N PHE A 49 4.91 -9.60 -2.14
CA PHE A 49 4.84 -10.57 -1.04
C PHE A 49 5.88 -11.68 -1.14
N LYS A 50 6.03 -12.31 -2.31
CA LYS A 50 6.98 -13.44 -2.49
C LYS A 50 8.44 -13.03 -2.28
N ALA A 51 8.79 -11.78 -2.55
CA ALA A 51 10.13 -11.28 -2.27
C ALA A 51 10.25 -10.81 -0.82
N ASN A 52 9.27 -10.04 -0.34
CA ASN A 52 9.27 -9.42 0.98
C ASN A 52 9.18 -10.44 2.14
N VAL A 53 8.55 -11.59 1.94
CA VAL A 53 8.35 -12.60 3.00
C VAL A 53 9.65 -13.19 3.56
N PHE A 54 10.77 -13.10 2.82
CA PHE A 54 12.08 -13.58 3.29
C PHE A 54 12.85 -12.56 4.14
N PHE A 55 12.39 -11.31 4.20
CA PHE A 55 13.04 -10.26 4.96
C PHE A 55 12.63 -10.30 6.42
N LYS A 56 13.63 -10.36 7.32
CA LYS A 56 13.41 -10.31 8.77
C LYS A 56 13.30 -8.88 9.31
N ASN A 57 13.88 -7.92 8.61
CA ASN A 57 13.90 -6.51 8.99
C ASN A 57 13.20 -5.70 7.91
N TYR A 58 12.30 -4.82 8.31
CA TYR A 58 11.59 -3.89 7.43
C TYR A 58 11.64 -2.50 8.04
N GLU A 59 12.26 -1.55 7.35
CA GLU A 59 12.26 -0.14 7.75
C GLU A 59 11.00 0.53 7.21
N ILE A 60 10.23 1.17 8.07
CA ILE A 60 9.01 1.89 7.66
C ILE A 60 9.42 3.28 7.17
N LYS A 61 9.28 3.54 5.86
CA LYS A 61 9.66 4.82 5.23
C LYS A 61 8.53 5.84 5.19
N ASN A 62 7.29 5.36 5.09
CA ASN A 62 6.09 6.16 5.05
C ASN A 62 4.92 5.32 5.56
N GLU A 63 3.74 5.92 5.61
CA GLU A 63 2.54 5.28 6.14
C GLU A 63 1.74 4.48 5.10
N ALA A 64 2.17 4.51 3.84
CA ALA A 64 1.77 3.52 2.81
C ALA A 64 2.52 2.18 2.96
N VAL A 65 3.59 2.19 3.78
CA VAL A 65 4.52 1.13 4.20
C VAL A 65 5.18 0.35 3.08
#